data_AF-G9K340-F1
#
_entry.id   AF-G9K340-F1
#
_cell.length_a   1.000
_cell.length_b   1.000
_cell.length_c   1.000
_cell.angle_alpha   90.00
_cell.angle_beta   90.00
_cell.angle_gamma   90.00
#
_symmetry.space_group_name_H-M   'P 1'
#
loop_
_entity.id
_entity.type
_entity.pdbx_description
1 polymer ?
#
loop_
_entity_poly.entity_id
_entity_poly.type
_entity_poly.pdbx_seq_one_letter_code
_entity_poly.pdbx_strand_id
1 'polypeptide(L)'
;DEVQRIVENLLAQSEIDRTLAYNNFKDPCPELTKEQVAKCKGFDYADKTLKLPCGPLPWPAGCPHPDYVPKTNPLTGRWITVSGGQAAFIKEAIKSGMLGASESKKILSDTDHEKTGGMYLRISQFGNQCTVDASIAKYARAKRTWRSGHYFYEPLVSGGNLLGVWVLPEEYRKIG
;
A
#
# COMPACT_ATOMS: atom_id res chain seq x y z
N ASP A 1 -15.00 -0.81 23.27
CA ASP A 1 -14.63 -2.06 23.98
C ASP A 1 -14.84 -3.31 23.13
N GLU A 2 -16.04 -3.54 22.58
CA GLU A 2 -16.30 -4.75 21.78
C GLU A 2 -15.44 -4.87 20.51
N VAL A 3 -15.37 -3.81 19.70
CA VAL A 3 -14.51 -3.77 18.49
C VAL A 3 -13.04 -4.02 18.84
N GLN A 4 -12.57 -3.46 19.95
CA GLN A 4 -11.18 -3.59 20.38
C GLN A 4 -10.83 -5.04 20.74
N ARG A 5 -11.71 -5.75 21.45
CA ARG A 5 -11.54 -7.17 21.76
C ARG A 5 -11.50 -8.05 20.49
N ILE A 6 -12.32 -7.73 19.50
CA ILE A 6 -12.31 -8.44 18.21
C ILE A 6 -10.97 -8.20 17.50
N VAL A 7 -10.50 -6.95 17.47
CA VAL A 7 -9.23 -6.58 16.86
C VAL A 7 -8.05 -7.28 17.53
N GLU A 8 -8.01 -7.36 18.86
CA GLU A 8 -6.97 -8.07 19.60
C GLU A 8 -6.90 -9.56 19.22
N ASN A 9 -8.06 -10.21 19.10
CA ASN A 9 -8.13 -11.59 18.63
C ASN A 9 -7.67 -11.73 17.17
N LEU A 10 -8.10 -10.83 16.27
CA LEU A 10 -7.69 -10.85 14.88
C LEU A 10 -6.17 -10.65 14.71
N LEU A 11 -5.57 -9.77 15.52
CA LEU A 11 -4.11 -9.58 15.53
C LEU A 11 -3.40 -10.86 15.97
N ALA A 12 -3.85 -11.51 17.04
CA ALA A 12 -3.28 -12.77 17.50
C ALA A 12 -3.40 -13.87 16.43
N GLN A 13 -4.52 -13.93 15.70
CA GLN A 13 -4.71 -14.90 14.61
C GLN A 13 -3.83 -14.59 13.40
N SER A 14 -3.57 -13.32 13.10
CA SER A 14 -2.73 -12.95 11.94
C SER A 14 -1.28 -13.43 12.05
N GLU A 15 -0.75 -13.61 13.26
CA GLU A 15 0.63 -14.09 13.49
C GLU A 15 0.81 -15.58 13.12
N ILE A 16 -0.29 -16.34 13.10
CA ILE A 16 -0.27 -17.79 12.82
C ILE A 16 -0.93 -18.15 11.48
N ASP A 17 -1.43 -17.15 10.75
CA ASP A 17 -2.09 -17.35 9.46
C ASP A 17 -1.10 -17.90 8.43
N ARG A 18 -1.52 -18.95 7.72
CA ARG A 18 -0.74 -19.61 6.66
C ARG A 18 -1.37 -19.44 5.28
N THR A 19 -2.34 -18.54 5.15
CA THR A 19 -3.11 -18.27 3.93
C THR A 19 -2.75 -16.94 3.26
N LEU A 20 -1.70 -16.28 3.73
CA LEU A 20 -1.22 -15.00 3.18
C LEU A 20 -0.75 -15.18 1.73
N ALA A 21 -0.88 -14.11 0.94
CA ALA A 21 -0.47 -14.08 -0.46
C ALA A 21 1.02 -14.40 -0.64
N TYR A 22 1.43 -14.69 -1.89
CA TYR A 22 2.81 -14.99 -2.24
C TYR A 22 3.41 -16.16 -1.43
N ASN A 23 2.58 -17.19 -1.22
CA ASN A 23 2.92 -18.36 -0.39
C ASN A 23 3.40 -17.99 1.02
N ASN A 24 2.69 -17.07 1.68
CA ASN A 24 3.11 -16.42 2.93
C ASN A 24 4.42 -15.63 2.78
N PHE A 25 4.51 -14.84 1.71
CA PHE A 25 5.67 -14.04 1.34
C PHE A 25 6.98 -14.85 1.19
N LYS A 26 6.85 -16.13 0.83
CA LYS A 26 7.99 -17.02 0.56
C LYS A 26 8.37 -17.06 -0.91
N ASP A 27 7.48 -16.60 -1.79
CA ASP A 27 7.82 -16.47 -3.21
C ASP A 27 8.95 -15.44 -3.39
N PRO A 28 9.86 -15.66 -4.36
CA PRO A 28 10.97 -14.74 -4.59
C PRO A 28 10.50 -13.31 -4.90
N CYS A 29 10.92 -12.36 -4.06
CA CYS A 29 10.65 -10.94 -4.25
C CYS A 29 11.71 -10.33 -5.18
N PRO A 30 11.33 -9.68 -6.30
CA PRO A 30 12.30 -9.02 -7.17
C PRO A 30 12.84 -7.74 -6.51
N GLU A 31 14.09 -7.40 -6.82
CA GLU A 31 14.74 -6.20 -6.32
C GLU A 31 15.40 -5.43 -7.47
N LEU A 32 15.33 -4.10 -7.44
CA LEU A 32 16.04 -3.25 -8.38
C LEU A 32 17.51 -3.13 -7.98
N THR A 33 18.40 -3.22 -8.96
CA THR A 33 19.83 -2.95 -8.76
C THR A 33 20.06 -1.48 -8.39
N LYS A 34 21.21 -1.19 -7.76
CA LYS A 34 21.60 0.18 -7.39
C LYS A 34 21.65 1.11 -8.62
N GLU A 35 22.11 0.57 -9.75
CA GLU A 35 22.20 1.28 -11.03
C GLU A 35 20.81 1.62 -11.59
N GLN A 36 19.86 0.68 -11.51
CA GLN A 36 18.47 0.92 -11.90
C GLN A 36 17.83 2.02 -11.04
N VAL A 37 18.01 1.95 -9.72
CA VAL A 37 17.51 2.99 -8.80
C VAL A 37 18.13 4.36 -9.11
N ALA A 38 19.44 4.40 -9.38
CA ALA A 38 20.14 5.64 -9.72
C ALA A 38 19.60 6.28 -11.00
N LYS A 39 19.29 5.49 -12.04
CA LYS A 39 18.69 5.99 -13.29
C LYS A 39 17.33 6.64 -13.12
N CYS A 40 16.57 6.25 -12.09
CA CYS A 40 15.23 6.80 -11.84
C CYS A 40 15.24 8.05 -10.94
N LYS A 41 16.40 8.46 -10.40
CA LYS A 41 16.48 9.67 -9.56
C LYS A 41 16.16 10.92 -10.38
N GLY A 42 15.20 11.71 -9.91
CA GLY A 42 14.77 12.93 -10.59
C GLY A 42 13.91 12.70 -11.83
N PHE A 43 13.47 11.47 -12.08
CA PHE A 43 12.54 11.15 -13.16
C PHE A 43 11.19 11.86 -12.95
N ASP A 44 10.58 12.36 -14.03
CA ASP A 44 9.22 12.88 -13.99
C ASP A 44 8.21 11.72 -14.01
N TYR A 45 7.82 11.26 -12.81
CA TYR A 45 6.87 10.16 -12.63
C TYR A 45 5.43 10.51 -13.05
N ALA A 46 5.12 11.79 -13.29
CA ALA A 46 3.78 12.23 -13.69
C ALA A 46 3.60 12.24 -15.22
N ASP A 47 4.69 12.33 -15.99
CA ASP A 47 4.63 12.32 -17.45
C ASP A 47 4.38 10.91 -17.99
N LYS A 48 3.15 10.68 -18.47
CA LYS A 48 2.67 9.40 -19.01
C LYS A 48 3.27 9.05 -20.38
N THR A 49 3.96 9.99 -21.03
CA THR A 49 4.61 9.77 -22.33
C THR A 49 6.01 9.19 -22.19
N LEU A 50 6.61 9.31 -21.00
CA LEU A 50 7.95 8.82 -20.72
C LEU A 50 7.95 7.33 -20.35
N LYS A 51 9.02 6.65 -20.77
CA LYS A 51 9.32 5.29 -20.32
C LYS A 51 10.20 5.35 -19.08
N LEU A 52 10.00 4.41 -18.16
CA LEU A 52 10.80 4.34 -16.94
C LEU A 52 12.29 4.09 -17.29
N PRO A 53 13.23 4.88 -16.75
CA PRO A 53 14.65 4.80 -17.13
C PRO A 53 15.33 3.46 -16.83
N CYS A 54 14.83 2.71 -15.86
CA CYS A 54 15.34 1.39 -15.50
C CYS A 54 14.79 0.24 -16.36
N GLY A 55 13.97 0.54 -17.38
CA GLY A 55 13.26 -0.46 -18.18
C GLY A 55 11.97 -0.94 -17.52
N PRO A 56 11.35 -2.01 -18.05
CA PRO A 56 10.16 -2.61 -17.47
C PRO A 56 10.41 -3.06 -16.02
N LEU A 57 9.48 -2.73 -15.13
CA LEU A 57 9.56 -3.21 -13.75
C LEU A 57 9.31 -4.73 -13.70
N PRO A 58 10.06 -5.48 -12.87
CA PRO A 58 9.80 -6.89 -12.66
C PRO A 58 8.47 -7.07 -11.93
N TRP A 59 7.63 -7.98 -12.43
CA TRP A 59 6.47 -8.44 -11.68
C TRP A 59 6.91 -9.40 -10.57
N PRO A 60 6.32 -9.32 -9.37
CA PRO A 60 6.67 -10.25 -8.29
C PRO A 60 6.25 -11.68 -8.65
N ALA A 61 7.13 -12.64 -8.37
CA ALA A 61 6.80 -14.05 -8.56
C ALA A 61 5.59 -14.42 -7.69
N GLY A 62 4.68 -15.23 -8.23
CA GLY A 62 3.45 -15.63 -7.52
C GLY A 62 2.32 -14.60 -7.58
N CYS A 63 2.48 -13.46 -8.26
CA CYS A 63 1.37 -12.52 -8.48
C CYS A 63 0.27 -13.18 -9.35
N PRO A 64 -0.99 -13.21 -8.90
CA PRO A 64 -2.06 -13.85 -9.66
C PRO A 64 -2.44 -13.05 -10.92
N HIS A 65 -3.00 -13.74 -11.92
CA HIS A 65 -3.53 -13.09 -13.11
C HIS A 65 -4.85 -12.34 -12.83
N PRO A 66 -5.15 -11.24 -13.57
CA PRO A 66 -6.24 -10.33 -13.25
C PRO A 66 -7.62 -10.70 -13.81
N ASP A 67 -7.87 -11.98 -14.09
CA ASP A 67 -9.04 -12.41 -14.88
C ASP A 67 -10.36 -12.36 -14.11
N TYR A 68 -10.30 -12.38 -12.78
CA TYR A 68 -11.50 -12.37 -11.95
C TYR A 68 -12.14 -10.98 -11.85
N VAL A 69 -13.47 -10.94 -11.86
CA VAL A 69 -14.28 -9.73 -11.71
C VAL A 69 -15.24 -9.94 -10.54
N PRO A 70 -15.00 -9.28 -9.38
CA PRO A 70 -15.88 -9.37 -8.22
C PRO A 70 -17.34 -9.06 -8.55
N LYS A 71 -18.25 -9.81 -7.93
CA LYS A 71 -19.69 -9.79 -8.25
C LYS A 71 -20.51 -8.91 -7.30
N THR A 72 -20.09 -8.82 -6.04
CA THR A 72 -20.85 -8.16 -4.97
C THR A 72 -20.29 -6.77 -4.62
N ASN A 73 -19.18 -6.36 -5.26
CA ASN A 73 -18.45 -5.13 -4.95
C ASN A 73 -18.15 -4.96 -3.44
N PRO A 74 -17.60 -5.99 -2.77
CA PRO A 74 -17.59 -6.06 -1.30
C PRO A 74 -16.70 -5.01 -0.64
N LEU A 75 -15.81 -4.36 -1.40
CA LEU A 75 -14.96 -3.30 -0.90
C LEU A 75 -15.67 -1.96 -0.83
N THR A 76 -16.81 -1.81 -1.51
CA THR A 76 -17.57 -0.54 -1.53
C THR A 76 -17.98 -0.14 -0.13
N GLY A 77 -17.57 1.04 0.30
CA GLY A 77 -17.91 1.54 1.62
C GLY A 77 -16.88 2.49 2.21
N ARG A 78 -17.09 2.78 3.50
CA ARG A 78 -16.18 3.58 4.32
C ARG A 78 -15.58 2.69 5.40
N TRP A 79 -14.27 2.56 5.36
CA TRP A 79 -13.47 1.76 6.27
C TRP A 79 -12.76 2.68 7.26
N ILE A 80 -12.83 2.36 8.55
CA ILE A 80 -12.17 3.11 9.62
C ILE A 80 -11.07 2.24 10.21
N THR A 81 -9.89 2.83 10.37
CA THR A 81 -8.73 2.13 10.91
C THR A 81 -8.91 1.91 12.41
N VAL A 82 -8.79 0.66 12.84
CA VAL A 82 -8.94 0.24 14.25
C VAL A 82 -7.64 -0.33 14.85
N SER A 83 -6.63 -0.61 14.02
CA SER A 83 -5.26 -0.95 14.43
C SER A 83 -4.27 -0.56 13.32
N GLY A 84 -3.00 -0.37 13.67
CA GLY A 84 -1.91 -0.10 12.70
C GLY A 84 -1.96 1.29 12.05
N GLY A 85 -2.74 2.24 12.58
CA GLY A 85 -2.82 3.61 12.05
C GLY A 85 -1.57 4.43 12.35
N GLN A 86 -1.06 5.15 11.35
CA GLN A 86 0.18 5.95 11.46
C GLN A 86 0.14 6.97 12.61
N ALA A 87 -1.04 7.54 12.88
CA ALA A 87 -1.21 8.52 13.94
C ALA A 87 -0.82 7.98 15.33
N ALA A 88 -0.96 6.68 15.58
CA ALA A 88 -0.51 6.06 16.83
C ALA A 88 1.02 6.08 16.96
N PHE A 89 1.73 5.74 15.88
CA PHE A 89 3.20 5.78 15.83
C PHE A 89 3.73 7.20 15.94
N ILE A 90 3.09 8.17 15.28
CA ILE A 90 3.48 9.59 15.37
C ILE A 90 3.29 10.11 16.80
N LYS A 91 2.18 9.76 17.47
CA LYS A 91 1.97 10.11 18.89
C LYS A 91 3.07 9.54 19.78
N GLU A 92 3.50 8.30 19.53
CA GLU A 92 4.59 7.68 20.28
C GLU A 92 5.94 8.38 20.02
N ALA A 93 6.23 8.72 18.77
CA ALA A 93 7.40 9.51 18.41
C ALA A 93 7.41 10.88 19.11
N ILE A 94 6.27 11.57 19.19
CA ILE A 94 6.16 12.87 19.87
C ILE A 94 6.46 12.73 21.38
N LYS A 95 6.05 11.63 22.02
CA LYS A 95 6.33 11.40 23.45
C LYS A 95 7.82 11.26 23.76
N SER A 96 8.64 10.86 22.78
CA SER A 96 10.10 10.78 22.94
C SER A 96 10.77 12.16 23.05
N GLY A 97 10.04 13.25 22.82
CA GLY A 97 10.52 14.61 23.01
C GLY A 97 11.33 15.12 21.81
N MET A 98 12.61 15.40 22.02
CA MET A 98 13.47 15.96 21.00
C MET A 98 14.01 14.87 20.08
N LEU A 99 13.49 14.79 18.86
CA LEU A 99 13.95 13.85 17.84
C LEU A 99 15.10 14.44 17.02
N GLY A 100 16.14 13.64 16.81
CA GLY A 100 17.21 13.93 15.86
C GLY A 100 16.77 13.69 14.40
N ALA A 101 17.51 14.27 13.45
CA ALA A 101 17.19 14.14 12.02
C ALA A 101 17.22 12.68 11.51
N SER A 102 18.12 11.83 12.03
CA SER A 102 18.19 10.40 11.69
C SER A 102 16.97 9.64 12.22
N GLU A 103 16.56 9.92 13.46
CA GLU A 103 15.41 9.29 14.11
C GLU A 103 14.12 9.64 13.38
N SER A 104 13.91 10.93 13.06
CA SER A 104 12.75 11.37 12.30
C SER A 104 12.70 10.74 10.89
N LYS A 105 13.84 10.64 10.20
CA LYS A 105 13.91 9.98 8.88
C LYS A 105 13.56 8.50 8.97
N LYS A 106 14.01 7.81 10.03
CA LYS A 106 13.68 6.40 10.26
C LYS A 106 12.19 6.22 10.52
N ILE A 107 11.59 7.04 11.41
CA ILE A 107 10.15 7.00 11.69
C ILE A 107 9.34 7.24 10.40
N LEU A 108 9.73 8.21 9.59
CA LEU A 108 9.07 8.47 8.31
C LEU A 108 9.14 7.23 7.41
N SER A 109 10.33 6.67 7.19
CA SER A 109 10.54 5.49 6.33
C SER A 109 9.82 4.23 6.84
N ASP A 110 9.81 3.99 8.15
CA ASP A 110 9.22 2.80 8.75
C ASP A 110 7.69 2.85 8.77
N THR A 111 7.12 4.06 8.73
CA THR A 111 5.67 4.27 8.75
C THR A 111 5.09 4.72 7.41
N ASP A 112 5.91 4.81 6.36
CA ASP A 112 5.49 5.36 5.08
C ASP A 112 4.45 4.47 4.37
N HIS A 113 3.70 5.05 3.43
CA HIS A 113 2.80 4.36 2.50
C HIS A 113 1.94 3.26 3.17
N GLU A 114 1.86 2.04 2.64
CA GLU A 114 1.07 0.92 3.15
C GLU A 114 1.65 0.24 4.40
N LYS A 115 2.84 0.61 4.91
CA LYS A 115 3.39 0.03 6.17
C LYS A 115 2.53 0.36 7.39
N THR A 116 1.80 1.46 7.33
CA THR A 116 0.79 1.83 8.33
C THR A 116 -0.45 2.39 7.64
N GLY A 117 -1.60 2.30 8.31
CA GLY A 117 -2.84 2.85 7.79
C GLY A 117 -2.92 4.38 7.88
N GLY A 118 -3.69 4.99 6.98
CA GLY A 118 -4.36 6.25 7.30
C GLY A 118 -5.43 6.04 8.38
N MET A 119 -6.27 7.05 8.65
CA MET A 119 -7.40 6.87 9.60
C MET A 119 -8.67 6.32 8.94
N TYR A 120 -8.73 6.29 7.61
CA TYR A 120 -9.85 5.75 6.87
C TYR A 120 -9.43 5.34 5.44
N LEU A 121 -10.32 4.58 4.79
CA LEU A 121 -10.43 4.49 3.33
C LEU A 121 -11.90 4.70 2.93
N ARG A 122 -12.13 5.36 1.80
CA ARG A 122 -13.45 5.29 1.12
C ARG A 122 -13.23 4.64 -0.22
N ILE A 123 -14.01 3.63 -0.53
CA ILE A 123 -13.85 2.84 -1.74
C ILE A 123 -15.17 2.82 -2.48
N SER A 124 -15.10 3.12 -3.77
CA SER A 124 -16.15 2.83 -4.74
C SER A 124 -15.62 1.73 -5.67
N GLN A 125 -16.22 0.55 -5.59
CA GLN A 125 -15.84 -0.59 -6.43
C GLN A 125 -16.93 -0.86 -7.47
N PHE A 126 -16.50 -1.09 -8.71
CA PHE A 126 -17.34 -1.60 -9.78
C PHE A 126 -16.60 -2.75 -10.48
N GLY A 127 -16.92 -3.98 -10.09
CA GLY A 127 -16.24 -5.18 -10.53
C GLY A 127 -14.75 -5.12 -10.22
N ASN A 128 -13.94 -5.09 -11.29
CA ASN A 128 -12.48 -5.09 -11.22
C ASN A 128 -11.84 -3.69 -11.23
N GLN A 129 -12.65 -2.63 -11.13
CA GLN A 129 -12.19 -1.24 -11.07
C GLN A 129 -12.60 -0.60 -9.75
N CYS A 130 -11.66 0.13 -9.13
CA CYS A 130 -11.88 0.78 -7.85
C CYS A 130 -11.44 2.24 -7.89
N THR A 131 -12.19 3.11 -7.22
CA THR A 131 -11.74 4.44 -6.82
C THR A 131 -11.58 4.48 -5.31
N VAL A 132 -10.42 4.94 -4.83
CA VAL A 132 -10.05 4.93 -3.41
C VAL A 132 -9.66 6.33 -2.95
N ASP A 133 -10.37 6.84 -1.95
CA ASP A 133 -9.94 7.96 -1.12
C ASP A 133 -9.04 7.45 0.01
N ALA A 134 -7.82 7.98 0.08
CA ALA A 134 -6.85 7.65 1.13
C ALA A 134 -6.41 8.91 1.91
N SER A 135 -5.72 8.69 3.04
CA SER A 135 -5.26 9.78 3.90
C SER A 135 -4.23 10.67 3.20
N ILE A 136 -4.54 11.96 3.07
CA ILE A 136 -3.61 12.99 2.55
C ILE A 136 -2.45 13.30 3.49
N ALA A 137 -2.45 12.77 4.71
CA ALA A 137 -1.28 12.81 5.58
C ALA A 137 -0.16 11.87 5.12
N LYS A 138 -0.48 10.92 4.22
CA LYS A 138 0.45 9.89 3.72
C LYS A 138 0.64 9.95 2.21
N TYR A 139 -0.46 10.09 1.47
CA TYR A 139 -0.45 10.11 0.01
C TYR A 139 -0.71 11.52 -0.49
N ALA A 140 0.13 12.01 -1.41
CA ALA A 140 -0.05 13.35 -1.96
C ALA A 140 -1.30 13.43 -2.86
N ARG A 141 -1.76 12.29 -3.41
CA ARG A 141 -3.02 12.18 -4.13
C ARG A 141 -4.15 11.67 -3.22
N ALA A 142 -5.15 12.53 -2.98
CA ALA A 142 -6.31 12.20 -2.15
C ALA A 142 -7.15 11.03 -2.71
N LYS A 143 -7.38 11.03 -4.04
CA LYS A 143 -8.23 10.06 -4.75
C LYS A 143 -7.46 9.41 -5.89
N ARG A 144 -7.47 8.08 -5.96
CA ARG A 144 -6.94 7.33 -7.12
C ARG A 144 -7.98 6.37 -7.68
N THR A 145 -7.90 6.11 -8.97
CA THR A 145 -8.68 5.07 -9.64
C THR A 145 -7.72 4.09 -10.31
N TRP A 146 -7.95 2.80 -10.11
CA TRP A 146 -7.14 1.73 -10.69
C TRP A 146 -8.03 0.56 -11.11
N ARG A 147 -7.48 -0.30 -11.98
CA ARG A 147 -8.11 -1.52 -12.47
C ARG A 147 -7.20 -2.71 -12.16
N SER A 148 -7.81 -3.85 -11.84
CA SER A 148 -7.12 -5.12 -11.60
C SER A 148 -6.05 -5.39 -12.67
N GLY A 149 -4.80 -5.60 -12.26
CA GLY A 149 -3.67 -5.90 -13.15
C GLY A 149 -3.02 -4.70 -13.85
N HIS A 150 -3.46 -3.46 -13.58
CA HIS A 150 -2.89 -2.26 -14.20
C HIS A 150 -2.11 -1.41 -13.21
N TYR A 151 -0.97 -0.89 -13.66
CA TYR A 151 -0.15 0.03 -12.87
C TYR A 151 -0.86 1.35 -12.59
N PHE A 152 -0.60 1.89 -11.40
CA PHE A 152 -0.90 3.26 -11.03
C PHE A 152 0.29 3.89 -10.29
N TYR A 153 0.43 5.20 -10.41
CA TYR A 153 1.47 5.99 -9.75
C TYR A 153 0.95 6.63 -8.46
N GLU A 154 1.70 6.46 -7.38
CA GLU A 154 1.47 7.09 -6.09
C GLU A 154 2.61 8.01 -5.65
N PRO A 155 2.40 9.34 -5.70
CA PRO A 155 3.26 10.28 -5.00
C PRO A 155 2.98 10.25 -3.49
N LEU A 156 4.03 10.14 -2.68
CA LEU A 156 3.96 10.14 -1.22
C LEU A 156 4.25 11.53 -0.65
N VAL A 157 3.64 11.85 0.48
CA VAL A 157 3.93 13.10 1.21
C VAL A 157 5.37 13.13 1.72
N SER A 158 5.97 11.95 1.95
CA SER A 158 7.38 11.79 2.31
C SER A 158 8.37 12.21 1.20
N GLY A 159 7.88 12.43 -0.03
CA GLY A 159 8.69 12.63 -1.23
C GLY A 159 9.05 11.34 -1.98
N GLY A 160 8.63 10.18 -1.47
CA GLY A 160 8.75 8.90 -2.16
C GLY A 160 7.81 8.76 -3.36
N ASN A 161 8.12 7.83 -4.26
CA ASN A 161 7.35 7.52 -5.46
C ASN A 161 7.11 6.01 -5.56
N LEU A 162 5.85 5.58 -5.67
CA LEU A 162 5.49 4.18 -5.86
C LEU A 162 4.81 3.97 -7.22
N LEU A 163 5.18 2.88 -7.89
CA LEU A 163 4.48 2.34 -9.06
C LEU A 163 3.95 0.97 -8.69
N GLY A 164 2.65 0.91 -8.37
CA GLY A 164 2.01 -0.28 -7.82
C GLY A 164 0.93 -0.85 -8.74
N VAL A 165 0.52 -2.08 -8.46
CA VAL A 165 -0.60 -2.76 -9.10
C VAL A 165 -1.50 -3.31 -8.00
N TRP A 166 -2.81 -3.30 -8.22
CA TRP A 166 -3.71 -4.16 -7.47
C TRP A 166 -4.27 -5.21 -8.42
N VAL A 167 -4.33 -6.47 -7.99
CA VAL A 167 -5.06 -7.55 -8.63
C VAL A 167 -6.24 -7.93 -7.74
N LEU A 168 -7.39 -8.18 -8.36
CA LEU A 168 -8.62 -8.67 -7.74
C LEU A 168 -8.88 -10.12 -8.17
N PRO A 169 -8.08 -11.09 -7.71
CA PRO A 169 -8.18 -12.48 -8.18
C PRO A 169 -9.36 -13.25 -7.57
N GLU A 170 -9.96 -12.70 -6.51
CA GLU A 170 -10.98 -13.33 -5.68
C GLU A 170 -12.05 -12.30 -5.29
N GLU A 171 -13.20 -12.77 -4.80
CA GLU A 171 -14.32 -11.91 -4.41
C GLU A 171 -13.95 -10.95 -3.28
N TYR A 172 -13.29 -11.46 -2.23
CA TYR A 172 -13.07 -10.73 -0.97
C TYR A 172 -11.62 -10.36 -0.71
N ARG A 173 -10.71 -10.62 -1.66
CA ARG A 173 -9.27 -10.44 -1.47
C ARG A 173 -8.63 -9.74 -2.65
N LYS A 174 -7.71 -8.82 -2.33
CA LYS A 174 -6.82 -8.18 -3.29
C LYS A 174 -5.38 -8.59 -3.01
N ILE A 175 -4.58 -8.72 -4.06
CA ILE A 175 -3.16 -9.04 -3.99
C ILE A 175 -2.43 -8.08 -4.93
N GLY A 176 -1.32 -7.47 -4.51
CA GLY A 176 -0.62 -6.45 -5.27
C GLY A 176 0.57 -5.88 -4.53
#